data_AF-A0A5P2H5L8-F1
#
_entry.id   AF-A0A5P2H5L8-F1
#
_cell.length_a   1.000
_cell.length_b   1.000
_cell.length_c   1.000
_cell.angle_alpha   90.00
_cell.angle_beta   90.00
_cell.angle_gamma   90.00
#
_symmetry.space_group_name_H-M   'P 1'
#
loop_
_entity.id
_entity.type
_entity.pdbx_description
1 polymer ?
#
loop_
_entity_poly.entity_id
_entity_poly.type
_entity_poly.pdbx_seq_one_letter_code
_entity_poly.pdbx_strand_id
1 'polypeptide(L)'
;MLIWFVIIYWVISVGIGLWAALRVRNTKDFAVAGRSLPFYIVTATVFATWFGSETVLGIPAVFLREGLSGVVSDPFGSSLCLILVGLFFARPLYRMNLLTIGDYYHNRYGRVAEVLTTLCIVVSYLGWVAAQIKALGLVFFTVSDGALSQEAGMMIGAASVLVYTLFGGMWAVAVTDFLQMIIIVVGMLYIGMEVSSQAGGVMTVVSHAAAAGKFEFLPSLDLLQIIGFAAALFTMMLGSIPQQDVFQRVTSSRTEKIAGHASVLGGVLYFCFAFIPMFLAYSATLIDPAMVQKYIDTDSQLILPQLILNHAPLFAQVMFFGALLSAIKSCASATLLAPSVTFAENILRPYFRHLDDRKFLRVMQAVVLVFTTLVTLFALNSHLSIFHMVENAYKVTLVSSFVPLAFGLFWKPATRQGGLASILLGLVSWIVCEVAFADAAVPPQLVGLMFSLGGMVFGSLLPQWIVDHPRVEKVHTA
;
A
#
# COMPACT_ATOMS: atom_id res chain seq x y z
N MET A 1 -6.03 -31.57 -4.36
CA MET A 1 -6.13 -31.54 -2.88
C MET A 1 -5.85 -30.15 -2.31
N LEU A 2 -4.78 -29.46 -2.72
CA LEU A 2 -4.44 -28.08 -2.29
C LEU A 2 -5.61 -27.09 -2.40
N ILE A 3 -6.31 -27.07 -3.54
CA ILE A 3 -7.44 -26.15 -3.79
C ILE A 3 -8.52 -26.22 -2.70
N TRP A 4 -8.80 -27.39 -2.12
CA TRP A 4 -9.80 -27.53 -1.08
C TRP A 4 -9.37 -26.89 0.24
N PHE A 5 -8.09 -27.02 0.61
CA PHE A 5 -7.54 -26.31 1.77
C PHE A 5 -7.57 -24.80 1.58
N VAL A 6 -7.25 -24.33 0.36
CA VAL A 6 -7.36 -22.92 -0.02
C VAL A 6 -8.79 -22.43 0.11
N ILE A 7 -9.77 -23.17 -0.40
CA ILE A 7 -11.20 -22.82 -0.29
C ILE A 7 -11.63 -22.77 1.18
N ILE A 8 -11.26 -23.76 2.00
CA ILE A 8 -11.60 -23.79 3.42
C ILE A 8 -11.02 -22.57 4.14
N TYR A 9 -9.72 -22.30 3.95
CA TYR A 9 -9.06 -21.11 4.48
C TYR A 9 -9.79 -19.83 4.04
N TRP A 10 -10.13 -19.74 2.75
CA TRP A 10 -10.80 -18.58 2.16
C TRP A 10 -12.17 -18.32 2.80
N VAL A 11 -13.00 -19.35 2.90
CA VAL A 11 -14.34 -19.28 3.50
C VAL A 11 -14.26 -18.91 4.97
N ILE A 12 -13.36 -19.53 5.76
CA ILE A 12 -13.16 -19.20 7.17
C ILE A 12 -12.74 -17.74 7.32
N SER A 13 -11.76 -17.30 6.51
CA SER A 13 -11.25 -15.94 6.53
C SER A 13 -12.33 -14.91 6.17
N VAL A 14 -13.20 -15.20 5.20
CA VAL A 14 -14.36 -14.33 4.87
C VAL A 14 -15.39 -14.33 6.00
N GLY A 15 -15.67 -15.49 6.58
CA GLY A 15 -16.60 -15.64 7.72
C GLY A 15 -16.18 -14.80 8.94
N ILE A 16 -14.88 -14.77 9.25
CA ILE A 16 -14.35 -13.94 10.34
C ILE A 16 -14.53 -12.45 10.06
N GLY A 17 -14.26 -12.02 8.82
CA GLY A 17 -14.50 -10.63 8.40
C GLY A 17 -15.97 -10.22 8.54
N LEU A 18 -16.89 -11.10 8.12
CA LEU A 18 -18.34 -10.89 8.27
C LEU A 18 -18.80 -10.89 9.73
N TRP A 19 -18.22 -11.74 10.58
CA TRP A 19 -18.48 -11.70 12.01
C TRP A 19 -18.01 -10.39 12.64
N ALA A 20 -16.83 -9.91 12.27
CA ALA A 20 -16.31 -8.62 12.73
C ALA A 20 -17.18 -7.45 12.25
N ALA A 21 -17.84 -7.58 11.09
CA ALA A 21 -18.75 -6.58 10.55
C ALA A 21 -19.96 -6.30 11.45
N LEU A 22 -20.36 -7.24 12.31
CA LEU A 22 -21.43 -7.05 13.30
C LEU A 22 -21.13 -5.93 14.31
N ARG A 23 -19.88 -5.47 14.39
CA ARG A 23 -19.46 -4.34 15.24
C ARG A 23 -19.66 -2.97 14.60
N VAL A 24 -19.92 -2.88 13.30
CA VAL A 24 -20.08 -1.61 12.60
C VAL A 24 -21.51 -1.10 12.73
N ARG A 25 -21.69 0.07 13.37
CA ARG A 25 -23.03 0.67 13.57
C ARG A 25 -23.19 2.07 13.00
N ASN A 26 -22.08 2.73 12.71
CA ASN A 26 -22.01 4.14 12.32
C ASN A 26 -20.76 4.38 11.44
N THR A 27 -20.62 5.58 10.89
CA THR A 27 -19.51 5.96 10.00
C THR A 27 -18.15 5.93 10.69
N LYS A 28 -18.08 6.29 11.98
CA LYS A 28 -16.84 6.26 12.76
C LYS A 28 -16.32 4.84 12.99
N ASP A 29 -17.22 3.88 13.24
CA ASP A 29 -16.87 2.46 13.34
C ASP A 29 -16.37 1.93 11.99
N PHE A 30 -17.05 2.32 10.91
CA PHE A 30 -16.71 1.90 9.55
C PHE A 30 -15.36 2.46 9.08
N ALA A 31 -15.09 3.74 9.35
CA ALA A 31 -13.90 4.42 8.89
C ALA A 31 -12.68 4.20 9.81
N VAL A 32 -12.84 4.23 11.14
CA VAL A 32 -11.67 4.23 12.06
C VAL A 32 -11.81 3.27 13.24
N ALA A 33 -12.71 2.29 13.15
CA ALA A 33 -12.96 1.30 14.21
C ALA A 33 -13.20 1.94 15.60
N GLY A 34 -13.89 3.08 15.61
CA GLY A 34 -14.18 3.83 16.84
C GLY A 34 -12.97 4.45 17.53
N ARG A 35 -11.77 4.43 16.94
CA ARG A 35 -10.49 4.85 17.55
C ARG A 35 -10.14 4.07 18.82
N SER A 36 -10.36 2.76 18.79
CA SER A 36 -10.28 1.90 19.97
C SER A 36 -9.22 0.80 19.87
N LEU A 37 -8.49 0.73 18.75
CA LEU A 37 -7.62 -0.40 18.47
C LEU A 37 -6.40 -0.42 19.42
N PRO A 38 -6.12 -1.57 20.07
CA PRO A 38 -4.96 -1.75 20.92
C PRO A 38 -3.68 -1.92 20.09
N PHE A 39 -2.54 -1.78 20.76
CA PHE A 39 -1.21 -1.80 20.14
C PHE A 39 -0.97 -2.95 19.17
N TYR A 40 -1.22 -4.20 19.59
CA TYR A 40 -0.95 -5.38 18.77
C TYR A 40 -1.82 -5.46 17.51
N ILE A 41 -3.06 -4.97 17.56
CA ILE A 41 -3.93 -4.92 16.38
C ILE A 41 -3.43 -3.84 15.42
N VAL A 42 -3.07 -2.66 15.92
CA VAL A 42 -2.56 -1.58 15.05
C VAL A 42 -1.26 -2.01 14.38
N THR A 43 -0.32 -2.60 15.12
CA THR A 43 0.94 -3.13 14.56
C THR A 43 0.64 -4.15 13.46
N ALA A 44 -0.29 -5.07 13.71
CA ALA A 44 -0.65 -6.08 12.73
C ALA A 44 -1.32 -5.48 11.49
N THR A 45 -2.20 -4.50 11.64
CA THR A 45 -2.82 -3.81 10.51
C THR A 45 -1.81 -3.03 9.67
N VAL A 46 -0.85 -2.35 10.31
CA VAL A 46 0.21 -1.64 9.60
C VAL A 46 1.07 -2.61 8.81
N PHE A 47 1.49 -3.72 9.43
CA PHE A 47 2.26 -4.77 8.77
C PHE A 47 1.47 -5.41 7.61
N ALA A 48 0.27 -5.93 7.87
CA ALA A 48 -0.48 -6.75 6.94
C ALA A 48 -1.03 -5.95 5.74
N THR A 49 -1.38 -4.67 5.95
CA THR A 49 -1.80 -3.77 4.86
C THR A 49 -0.68 -3.59 3.82
N TRP A 50 0.57 -3.52 4.28
CA TRP A 50 1.73 -3.27 3.42
C TRP A 50 2.38 -4.56 2.90
N PHE A 51 2.26 -5.67 3.64
CA PHE A 51 2.70 -6.99 3.22
C PHE A 51 1.68 -7.62 2.24
N GLY A 52 1.59 -7.05 1.04
CA GLY A 52 0.63 -7.43 -0.01
C GLY A 52 1.22 -8.29 -1.13
N SER A 53 0.51 -8.33 -2.27
CA SER A 53 0.97 -9.04 -3.48
C SER A 53 2.32 -8.57 -4.01
N GLU A 54 2.60 -7.27 -3.91
CA GLU A 54 3.88 -6.69 -4.32
C GLU A 54 5.02 -7.32 -3.54
N THR A 55 4.94 -7.34 -2.20
CA THR A 55 5.98 -7.91 -1.35
C THR A 55 6.23 -9.39 -1.59
N VAL A 56 5.17 -10.16 -1.87
CA VAL A 56 5.30 -11.63 -2.01
C VAL A 56 5.59 -12.07 -3.44
N LEU A 57 5.11 -11.35 -4.46
CA LEU A 57 5.24 -11.75 -5.88
C LEU A 57 5.99 -10.73 -6.74
N GLY A 58 5.82 -9.43 -6.48
CA GLY A 58 6.43 -8.34 -7.24
C GLY A 58 7.92 -8.14 -6.92
N ILE A 59 8.25 -7.81 -5.66
CA ILE A 59 9.63 -7.59 -5.21
C ILE A 59 10.53 -8.79 -5.56
N PRO A 60 10.14 -10.06 -5.30
CA PRO A 60 11.03 -11.18 -5.59
C PRO A 60 11.30 -11.35 -7.08
N ALA A 61 10.32 -11.02 -7.94
CA ALA A 61 10.49 -11.04 -9.39
C ALA A 61 11.48 -9.98 -9.87
N VAL A 62 11.42 -8.76 -9.32
CA VAL A 62 12.38 -7.68 -9.61
C VAL A 62 13.76 -8.04 -9.05
N PHE A 63 13.84 -8.54 -7.82
CA PHE A 63 15.10 -8.94 -7.18
C PHE A 63 15.84 -10.02 -8.00
N LEU A 64 15.12 -10.99 -8.57
CA LEU A 64 15.72 -12.00 -9.44
C LEU A 64 16.44 -11.39 -10.65
N ARG A 65 15.90 -10.31 -11.22
CA ARG A 65 16.49 -9.61 -12.37
C ARG A 65 17.57 -8.63 -11.95
N GLU A 66 17.26 -7.74 -11.03
CA GLU A 66 18.02 -6.51 -10.76
C GLU A 66 18.77 -6.52 -9.41
N GLY A 67 18.49 -7.48 -8.52
CA GLY A 67 19.09 -7.49 -7.18
C GLY A 67 18.54 -6.39 -6.26
N LEU A 68 19.31 -6.01 -5.23
CA LEU A 68 18.88 -5.04 -4.22
C LEU A 68 18.71 -3.62 -4.77
N SER A 69 19.48 -3.23 -5.79
CA SER A 69 19.39 -1.90 -6.41
C SER A 69 18.05 -1.66 -7.10
N GLY A 70 17.44 -2.69 -7.68
CA GLY A 70 16.12 -2.62 -8.35
C GLY A 70 14.92 -2.59 -7.39
N VAL A 71 15.11 -2.96 -6.12
CA VAL A 71 14.05 -3.04 -5.10
C VAL A 71 14.18 -1.96 -4.03
N VAL A 72 14.78 -0.82 -4.40
CA VAL A 72 14.96 0.32 -3.48
C VAL A 72 13.64 0.96 -3.06
N SER A 73 12.64 0.98 -3.94
CA SER A 73 11.30 1.48 -3.61
C SER A 73 10.66 0.62 -2.52
N ASP A 74 10.73 -0.70 -2.66
CA ASP A 74 10.13 -1.67 -1.73
C ASP A 74 11.05 -2.88 -1.55
N PRO A 75 11.54 -3.21 -0.33
CA PRO A 75 10.99 -2.84 0.98
C PRO A 75 11.53 -1.55 1.62
N PHE A 76 12.59 -0.95 1.08
CA PHE A 76 13.29 0.14 1.77
C PHE A 76 12.45 1.42 1.87
N GLY A 77 11.90 1.91 0.77
CA GLY A 77 11.04 3.09 0.76
C GLY A 77 9.76 2.90 1.58
N SER A 78 9.04 1.78 1.37
CA SER A 78 7.82 1.44 2.11
C SER A 78 8.01 1.36 3.62
N SER A 79 9.06 0.66 4.07
CA SER A 79 9.36 0.56 5.52
C SER A 79 9.75 1.92 6.11
N LEU A 80 10.56 2.71 5.40
CA LEU A 80 10.91 4.06 5.82
C LEU A 80 9.70 4.98 5.91
N CYS A 81 8.74 4.90 4.98
CA CYS A 81 7.47 5.61 5.10
C CYS A 81 6.80 5.34 6.46
N LEU A 82 6.57 4.06 6.78
CA LEU A 82 5.88 3.65 8.01
C LEU A 82 6.64 4.09 9.28
N ILE A 83 7.96 3.97 9.27
CA ILE A 83 8.82 4.41 10.36
C ILE A 83 8.76 5.93 10.51
N LEU A 84 8.91 6.69 9.43
CA LEU A 84 8.85 8.16 9.43
C LEU A 84 7.48 8.66 9.89
N VAL A 85 6.40 8.01 9.45
CA VAL A 85 5.05 8.30 9.94
C VAL A 85 4.97 8.10 11.44
N GLY A 86 5.41 6.94 11.94
CA GLY A 86 5.36 6.63 13.36
C GLY A 86 6.19 7.59 14.23
N LEU A 87 7.34 8.03 13.74
CA LEU A 87 8.23 8.95 14.44
C LEU A 87 7.74 10.40 14.42
N PHE A 88 7.27 10.89 13.27
CA PHE A 88 7.08 12.33 13.04
C PHE A 88 5.61 12.73 12.80
N PHE A 89 4.85 11.96 12.02
CA PHE A 89 3.52 12.38 11.54
C PHE A 89 2.37 11.86 12.40
N ALA A 90 2.53 10.69 13.02
CA ALA A 90 1.45 9.99 13.70
C ALA A 90 0.86 10.81 14.86
N ARG A 91 1.70 11.37 15.74
CA ARG A 91 1.21 12.13 16.91
C ARG A 91 0.52 13.44 16.51
N PRO A 92 1.12 14.32 15.66
CA PRO A 92 0.45 15.52 15.21
C PRO A 92 -0.92 15.25 14.56
N LEU A 93 -0.98 14.27 13.64
CA LEU A 93 -2.20 13.92 12.93
C LEU A 93 -3.25 13.29 13.85
N TYR A 94 -2.83 12.44 14.79
CA TYR A 94 -3.74 11.82 15.76
C TYR A 94 -4.49 12.86 16.60
N ARG A 95 -3.79 13.90 17.07
CA ARG A 95 -4.33 14.96 17.95
C ARG A 95 -5.38 15.83 17.26
N MET A 96 -5.40 15.89 15.94
CA MET A 96 -6.37 16.69 15.19
C MET A 96 -7.78 16.05 15.15
N ASN A 97 -7.91 14.79 15.59
CA ASN A 97 -9.18 14.06 15.67
C ASN A 97 -10.01 14.09 14.38
N LEU A 98 -9.32 13.98 13.23
CA LEU A 98 -9.95 13.97 11.91
C LEU A 98 -10.36 12.55 11.51
N LEU A 99 -11.30 12.44 10.57
CA LEU A 99 -11.72 11.16 9.99
C LEU A 99 -10.85 10.77 8.80
N THR A 100 -10.42 11.78 8.02
CA THR A 100 -9.63 11.60 6.81
C THR A 100 -8.44 12.54 6.76
N ILE A 101 -7.44 12.18 5.95
CA ILE A 101 -6.35 13.09 5.61
C ILE A 101 -6.84 14.25 4.72
N GLY A 102 -7.95 14.08 3.99
CA GLY A 102 -8.62 15.17 3.26
C GLY A 102 -9.05 16.30 4.19
N ASP A 103 -9.58 15.96 5.38
CA ASP A 103 -9.99 16.94 6.39
C ASP A 103 -8.80 17.78 6.86
N TYR A 104 -7.58 17.21 6.88
CA TYR A 104 -6.38 17.95 7.21
C TYR A 104 -6.11 19.02 6.15
N TYR A 105 -6.15 18.66 4.86
CA TYR A 105 -5.96 19.63 3.78
C TYR A 105 -7.08 20.68 3.76
N HIS A 106 -8.31 20.31 4.10
CA HIS A 106 -9.41 21.26 4.27
C HIS A 106 -9.10 22.27 5.36
N ASN A 107 -8.80 21.79 6.56
CA ASN A 107 -8.55 22.65 7.72
C ASN A 107 -7.32 23.53 7.52
N ARG A 108 -6.32 23.04 6.79
CA ARG A 108 -5.05 23.74 6.61
C ARG A 108 -5.02 24.70 5.42
N TYR A 109 -5.63 24.32 4.30
CA TYR A 109 -5.51 25.02 3.01
C TYR A 109 -6.87 25.26 2.33
N GLY A 110 -7.96 24.88 2.97
CA GLY A 110 -9.34 25.10 2.50
C GLY A 110 -9.84 24.04 1.52
N ARG A 111 -11.11 24.20 1.12
CA ARG A 111 -11.87 23.22 0.33
C ARG A 111 -11.25 22.83 -1.00
N VAL A 112 -10.58 23.76 -1.69
CA VAL A 112 -9.96 23.47 -2.99
C VAL A 112 -8.82 22.47 -2.83
N ALA A 113 -7.96 22.66 -1.82
CA ALA A 113 -6.85 21.75 -1.54
C ALA A 113 -7.35 20.36 -1.13
N GLU A 114 -8.37 20.30 -0.27
CA GLU A 114 -9.04 19.05 0.09
C GLU A 114 -9.50 18.27 -1.15
N VAL A 115 -10.29 18.89 -2.02
CA VAL A 115 -10.84 18.19 -3.20
C VAL A 115 -9.72 17.70 -4.12
N LEU A 116 -8.72 18.54 -4.42
CA LEU A 116 -7.61 18.16 -5.30
C LEU A 116 -6.82 16.99 -4.72
N THR A 117 -6.41 17.09 -3.45
CA THR A 117 -5.61 16.05 -2.78
C THR A 117 -6.40 14.75 -2.60
N THR A 118 -7.67 14.80 -2.20
CA THR A 118 -8.53 13.61 -2.11
C THR A 118 -8.66 12.90 -3.45
N LEU A 119 -8.91 13.62 -4.55
CA LEU A 119 -9.02 13.01 -5.86
C LEU A 119 -7.69 12.36 -6.30
N CYS A 120 -6.57 13.04 -6.05
CA CYS A 120 -5.23 12.49 -6.33
C CYS A 120 -4.96 11.21 -5.54
N ILE A 121 -5.30 11.20 -4.24
CA ILE A 121 -5.17 10.03 -3.37
C ILE A 121 -6.08 8.90 -3.88
N VAL A 122 -7.35 9.15 -4.18
CA VAL A 122 -8.29 8.13 -4.68
C VAL A 122 -7.81 7.52 -6.00
N VAL A 123 -7.32 8.34 -6.93
CA VAL A 123 -6.76 7.87 -8.21
C VAL A 123 -5.51 7.01 -7.98
N SER A 124 -4.63 7.39 -7.04
CA SER A 124 -3.44 6.57 -6.73
C SER A 124 -3.80 5.14 -6.34
N TYR A 125 -4.86 4.94 -5.54
CA TYR A 125 -5.27 3.60 -5.11
C TYR A 125 -5.73 2.68 -6.25
N LEU A 126 -6.08 3.22 -7.43
CA LEU A 126 -6.47 2.39 -8.58
C LEU A 126 -5.36 1.40 -8.96
N GLY A 127 -4.10 1.88 -9.03
CA GLY A 127 -2.94 1.04 -9.35
C GLY A 127 -2.70 -0.02 -8.28
N TRP A 128 -2.66 0.41 -7.02
CA TRP A 128 -2.31 -0.47 -5.91
C TRP A 128 -3.33 -1.59 -5.68
N VAL A 129 -4.62 -1.27 -5.66
CA VAL A 129 -5.68 -2.27 -5.46
C VAL A 129 -5.77 -3.21 -6.66
N ALA A 130 -5.61 -2.68 -7.88
CA ALA A 130 -5.67 -3.51 -9.08
C ALA A 130 -4.51 -4.52 -9.13
N ALA A 131 -3.34 -4.17 -8.59
CA ALA A 131 -2.21 -5.09 -8.41
C ALA A 131 -2.61 -6.27 -7.50
N GLN A 132 -3.32 -6.01 -6.40
CA GLN A 132 -3.84 -7.05 -5.51
C GLN A 132 -4.86 -7.95 -6.23
N ILE A 133 -5.78 -7.37 -7.00
CA ILE A 133 -6.79 -8.13 -7.75
C ILE A 133 -6.12 -9.04 -8.79
N LYS A 134 -5.13 -8.54 -9.53
CA LYS A 134 -4.34 -9.36 -10.46
C LYS A 134 -3.65 -10.53 -9.76
N ALA A 135 -3.08 -10.28 -8.58
CA ALA A 135 -2.44 -11.32 -7.78
C ALA A 135 -3.41 -12.43 -7.39
N LEU A 136 -4.65 -12.09 -6.99
CA LEU A 136 -5.69 -13.09 -6.70
C LEU A 136 -6.02 -13.92 -7.95
N GLY A 137 -6.10 -13.28 -9.13
CA GLY A 137 -6.26 -13.95 -10.40
C GLY A 137 -5.15 -14.98 -10.67
N LEU A 138 -3.91 -14.55 -10.55
CA LEU A 138 -2.72 -15.39 -10.72
C LEU A 138 -2.71 -16.57 -9.73
N VAL A 139 -2.98 -16.32 -8.45
CA VAL A 139 -2.98 -17.37 -7.43
C VAL A 139 -4.08 -18.39 -7.67
N PHE A 140 -5.31 -17.95 -7.98
CA PHE A 140 -6.40 -18.89 -8.25
C PHE A 140 -6.20 -19.68 -9.55
N PHE A 141 -5.67 -19.06 -10.60
CA PHE A 141 -5.23 -19.79 -11.79
C PHE A 141 -4.20 -20.86 -11.42
N THR A 142 -3.20 -20.50 -10.62
CA THR A 142 -2.08 -21.38 -10.24
C THR A 142 -2.53 -22.54 -9.35
N VAL A 143 -3.31 -22.29 -8.29
CA VAL A 143 -3.77 -23.35 -7.36
C VAL A 143 -4.86 -24.24 -7.94
N SER A 144 -5.51 -23.81 -9.02
CA SER A 144 -6.51 -24.58 -9.75
C SER A 144 -5.93 -25.35 -10.94
N ASP A 145 -4.60 -25.28 -11.14
CA ASP A 145 -3.91 -25.92 -12.26
C ASP A 145 -4.51 -25.51 -13.62
N GLY A 146 -4.83 -24.21 -13.75
CA GLY A 146 -5.43 -23.64 -14.96
C GLY A 146 -6.91 -23.92 -15.17
N ALA A 147 -7.60 -24.60 -14.24
CA ALA A 147 -9.04 -24.83 -14.34
C ALA A 147 -9.86 -23.53 -14.25
N LEU A 148 -9.33 -22.50 -13.58
CA LEU A 148 -9.87 -21.14 -13.59
C LEU A 148 -8.96 -20.24 -14.41
N SER A 149 -9.52 -19.43 -15.32
CA SER A 149 -8.75 -18.37 -15.97
C SER A 149 -8.34 -17.30 -14.95
N GLN A 150 -7.31 -16.52 -15.27
CA GLN A 150 -6.87 -15.43 -14.38
C GLN A 150 -7.98 -14.40 -14.18
N GLU A 151 -8.74 -14.06 -15.22
CA GLU A 151 -9.86 -13.11 -15.17
C GLU A 151 -10.98 -13.61 -14.25
N ALA A 152 -11.32 -14.91 -14.32
CA ALA A 152 -12.28 -15.52 -13.42
C ALA A 152 -11.76 -15.48 -11.97
N GLY A 153 -10.47 -15.75 -11.76
CA GLY A 153 -9.82 -15.61 -10.45
C GLY A 153 -9.87 -14.17 -9.92
N MET A 154 -9.63 -13.16 -10.77
CA MET A 154 -9.73 -11.74 -10.40
C MET A 154 -11.15 -11.38 -9.94
N MET A 155 -12.17 -11.83 -10.68
CA MET A 155 -13.58 -11.60 -10.36
C MET A 155 -13.97 -12.23 -9.01
N ILE A 156 -13.61 -13.50 -8.79
CA ILE A 156 -13.88 -14.20 -7.53
C ILE A 156 -13.15 -13.52 -6.36
N GLY A 157 -11.89 -13.17 -6.57
CA GLY A 157 -11.06 -12.44 -5.62
C GLY A 157 -11.71 -11.13 -5.20
N ALA A 158 -11.97 -10.25 -6.18
CA ALA A 158 -12.58 -8.95 -5.95
C ALA A 158 -13.95 -9.05 -5.26
N ALA A 159 -14.83 -9.94 -5.72
CA ALA A 159 -16.16 -10.11 -5.13
C ALA A 159 -16.08 -10.54 -3.65
N SER A 160 -15.15 -11.43 -3.31
CA SER A 160 -15.03 -11.90 -1.93
C SER A 160 -14.41 -10.85 -0.99
N VAL A 161 -13.40 -10.09 -1.46
CA VAL A 161 -12.80 -8.98 -0.70
C VAL A 161 -13.83 -7.88 -0.48
N LEU A 162 -14.61 -7.56 -1.50
CA LEU A 162 -15.71 -6.60 -1.45
C LEU A 162 -16.69 -6.95 -0.34
N VAL A 163 -17.15 -8.20 -0.25
CA VAL A 163 -18.23 -8.60 0.67
C VAL A 163 -17.90 -8.21 2.12
N TYR A 164 -16.76 -8.64 2.67
CA TYR A 164 -16.48 -8.33 4.07
C TYR A 164 -15.96 -6.90 4.27
N THR A 165 -15.36 -6.27 3.25
CA THR A 165 -14.92 -4.86 3.33
C THR A 165 -16.12 -3.92 3.36
N LEU A 166 -17.12 -4.19 2.51
CA LEU A 166 -18.35 -3.40 2.39
C LEU A 166 -19.17 -3.41 3.68
N PHE A 167 -19.34 -4.57 4.32
CA PHE A 167 -20.10 -4.62 5.58
C PHE A 167 -19.26 -4.25 6.80
N GLY A 168 -17.96 -4.59 6.79
CA GLY A 168 -17.17 -4.60 8.01
C GLY A 168 -16.22 -3.43 8.22
N GLY A 169 -15.93 -2.64 7.18
CA GLY A 169 -15.08 -1.46 7.27
C GLY A 169 -13.77 -1.74 8.04
N MET A 170 -13.33 -0.76 8.81
CA MET A 170 -12.04 -0.81 9.53
C MET A 170 -12.04 -1.87 10.64
N TRP A 171 -13.20 -2.21 11.21
CA TRP A 171 -13.28 -3.28 12.21
C TRP A 171 -12.99 -4.65 11.62
N ALA A 172 -13.58 -4.97 10.45
CA ALA A 172 -13.30 -6.23 9.79
C ALA A 172 -11.85 -6.29 9.33
N VAL A 173 -11.34 -5.23 8.70
CA VAL A 173 -9.93 -5.11 8.30
C VAL A 173 -9.02 -5.36 9.50
N ALA A 174 -9.26 -4.70 10.63
CA ALA A 174 -8.41 -4.83 11.82
C ALA A 174 -8.35 -6.25 12.39
N VAL A 175 -9.50 -6.94 12.44
CA VAL A 175 -9.56 -8.31 12.96
C VAL A 175 -8.96 -9.30 11.96
N THR A 176 -9.24 -9.16 10.67
CA THR A 176 -8.67 -10.04 9.65
C THR A 176 -7.17 -9.85 9.55
N ASP A 177 -6.67 -8.62 9.56
CA ASP A 177 -5.24 -8.30 9.48
C ASP A 177 -4.46 -8.93 10.64
N PHE A 178 -5.01 -8.89 11.86
CA PHE A 178 -4.37 -9.52 13.01
C PHE A 178 -4.18 -11.03 12.82
N LEU A 179 -5.22 -11.73 12.35
CA LEU A 179 -5.12 -13.17 12.10
C LEU A 179 -4.26 -13.49 10.88
N GLN A 180 -4.40 -12.69 9.81
CA GLN A 180 -3.64 -12.83 8.58
C GLN A 180 -2.15 -12.61 8.81
N MET A 181 -1.76 -11.64 9.64
CA MET A 181 -0.37 -11.44 10.05
C MET A 181 0.22 -12.71 10.67
N ILE A 182 -0.50 -13.39 11.57
CA ILE A 182 -0.03 -14.63 12.21
C ILE A 182 0.21 -15.70 11.14
N ILE A 183 -0.73 -15.87 10.20
CA ILE A 183 -0.64 -16.85 9.12
C ILE A 183 0.54 -16.52 8.18
N ILE A 184 0.72 -15.25 7.84
CA ILE A 184 1.84 -14.77 7.02
C ILE A 184 3.17 -15.09 7.70
N VAL A 185 3.34 -14.66 8.95
CA VAL A 185 4.60 -14.83 9.69
C VAL A 185 4.95 -16.30 9.86
N VAL A 186 3.99 -17.11 10.35
CA VAL A 186 4.22 -18.54 10.58
C VAL A 186 4.43 -19.28 9.26
N GLY A 187 3.60 -18.99 8.25
CA GLY A 187 3.68 -19.61 6.94
C GLY A 187 5.03 -19.32 6.28
N MET A 188 5.40 -18.05 6.15
CA MET A 188 6.64 -17.64 5.49
C MET A 188 7.89 -18.20 6.17
N LEU A 189 7.94 -18.23 7.51
CA LEU A 189 9.06 -18.83 8.24
C LEU A 189 9.14 -20.35 8.01
N TYR A 190 8.00 -21.05 8.05
CA TYR A 190 7.96 -22.49 7.80
C TYR A 190 8.46 -22.84 6.39
N ILE A 191 7.98 -22.13 5.38
CA ILE A 191 8.38 -22.35 3.98
C ILE A 191 9.82 -21.95 3.75
N GLY A 192 10.29 -20.89 4.42
CA GLY A 192 11.70 -20.51 4.43
C GLY A 192 12.61 -21.65 4.90
N MET A 193 12.22 -22.35 5.97
CA MET A 193 12.96 -23.51 6.47
C MET A 193 12.95 -24.68 5.47
N GLU A 194 11.77 -24.99 4.91
CA GLU A 194 11.60 -26.07 3.94
C GLU A 194 12.44 -25.83 2.66
N VAL A 195 12.26 -24.68 2.02
CA VAL A 195 12.98 -24.33 0.79
C VAL A 195 14.48 -24.17 1.04
N SER A 196 14.87 -23.60 2.19
CA SER A 196 16.28 -23.55 2.57
C SER A 196 16.90 -24.92 2.66
N SER A 197 16.19 -25.95 3.15
CA SER A 197 16.76 -27.29 3.26
C SER A 197 17.04 -27.90 1.88
N GLN A 198 16.13 -27.68 0.93
CA GLN A 198 16.25 -28.16 -0.45
C GLN A 198 17.38 -27.44 -1.22
N ALA A 199 17.59 -26.15 -0.96
CA ALA A 199 18.66 -25.36 -1.58
C ALA A 199 20.06 -25.57 -0.96
N GLY A 200 20.20 -26.51 -0.02
CA GLY A 200 21.48 -26.78 0.66
C GLY A 200 21.83 -25.79 1.78
N GLY A 201 20.84 -25.11 2.36
CA GLY A 201 20.98 -24.21 3.50
C GLY A 201 20.97 -22.72 3.14
N VAL A 202 20.59 -21.88 4.12
CA VAL A 202 20.47 -20.41 3.93
C VAL A 202 21.77 -19.81 3.42
N MET A 203 22.91 -20.21 3.97
CA MET A 203 24.22 -19.67 3.58
C MET A 203 24.60 -19.99 2.14
N THR A 204 24.17 -21.14 1.61
CA THR A 204 24.39 -21.53 0.21
C THR A 204 23.66 -20.57 -0.72
N VAL A 205 22.38 -20.28 -0.43
CA VAL A 205 21.59 -19.32 -1.19
C VAL A 205 22.16 -17.91 -1.11
N VAL A 206 22.51 -17.44 0.10
CA VAL A 206 23.04 -16.10 0.34
C VAL A 206 24.40 -15.90 -0.32
N SER A 207 25.30 -16.87 -0.23
CA SER A 207 26.61 -16.82 -0.90
C SER A 207 26.48 -16.84 -2.42
N HIS A 208 25.57 -17.65 -2.97
CA HIS A 208 25.27 -17.65 -4.39
C HIS A 208 24.71 -16.30 -4.86
N ALA A 209 23.81 -15.69 -4.09
CA ALA A 209 23.26 -14.35 -4.35
C ALA A 209 24.35 -13.27 -4.33
N ALA A 210 25.23 -13.31 -3.32
CA ALA A 210 26.35 -12.39 -3.20
C ALA A 210 27.32 -12.51 -4.39
N ALA A 211 27.68 -13.74 -4.77
CA ALA A 211 28.57 -14.00 -5.91
C ALA A 211 27.95 -13.55 -7.25
N ALA A 212 26.62 -13.58 -7.36
CA ALA A 212 25.87 -13.08 -8.51
C ALA A 212 25.61 -11.56 -8.48
N GLY A 213 26.22 -10.81 -7.55
CA GLY A 213 26.07 -9.36 -7.44
C GLY A 213 24.71 -8.89 -6.91
N LYS A 214 23.84 -9.78 -6.43
CA LYS A 214 22.46 -9.43 -6.06
C LYS A 214 22.34 -8.53 -4.84
N PHE A 215 23.41 -8.40 -4.05
CA PHE A 215 23.45 -7.51 -2.88
C PHE A 215 24.08 -6.14 -3.16
N GLU A 216 24.43 -5.83 -4.41
CA GLU A 216 24.80 -4.48 -4.81
C GLU A 216 23.59 -3.56 -4.63
N PHE A 217 23.63 -2.75 -3.56
CA PHE A 217 22.52 -1.88 -3.19
C PHE A 217 22.62 -0.49 -3.83
N LEU A 218 23.82 0.10 -3.80
CA LEU A 218 24.03 1.44 -4.35
C LEU A 218 24.12 1.36 -5.88
N PRO A 219 23.53 2.34 -6.60
CA PRO A 219 23.70 2.43 -8.05
C PRO A 219 25.17 2.73 -8.38
N SER A 220 25.55 2.51 -9.65
CA SER A 220 26.85 2.99 -10.11
C SER A 220 26.96 4.52 -9.98
N LEU A 221 28.19 5.05 -9.98
CA LEU A 221 28.46 6.50 -9.88
C LEU A 221 28.10 7.29 -11.16
N ASP A 222 27.10 6.81 -11.90
CA ASP A 222 26.47 7.49 -13.00
C ASP A 222 25.31 8.36 -12.49
N LEU A 223 25.26 9.62 -12.94
CA LEU A 223 24.29 10.59 -12.44
C LEU A 223 22.85 10.17 -12.72
N LEU A 224 22.58 9.57 -13.88
CA LEU A 224 21.24 9.15 -14.26
C LEU A 224 20.76 8.00 -13.36
N GLN A 225 21.63 7.03 -13.06
CA GLN A 225 21.31 5.94 -12.14
C GLN A 225 21.09 6.43 -10.70
N ILE A 226 21.90 7.39 -10.22
CA ILE A 226 21.69 8.00 -8.89
C ILE A 226 20.33 8.71 -8.83
N ILE A 227 19.97 9.45 -9.87
CA ILE A 227 18.68 10.14 -9.96
C ILE A 227 17.53 9.13 -9.99
N GLY A 228 17.63 8.07 -10.80
CA GLY A 228 16.62 7.00 -10.87
C GLY A 228 16.43 6.28 -9.53
N PHE A 229 17.52 5.91 -8.87
CA PHE A 229 17.51 5.31 -7.53
C PHE A 229 16.84 6.21 -6.50
N ALA A 230 17.20 7.50 -6.47
CA ALA A 230 16.58 8.47 -5.58
C ALA A 230 15.10 8.67 -5.90
N ALA A 231 14.72 8.66 -7.18
CA ALA A 231 13.34 8.78 -7.63
C ALA A 231 12.50 7.61 -7.11
N ALA A 232 12.92 6.37 -7.32
CA ALA A 232 12.22 5.17 -6.86
C ALA A 232 12.08 5.16 -5.32
N LEU A 233 13.17 5.44 -4.60
CA LEU A 233 13.17 5.50 -3.15
C LEU A 233 12.20 6.57 -2.62
N PHE A 234 12.31 7.81 -3.09
CA PHE A 234 11.48 8.91 -2.59
C PHE A 234 10.01 8.78 -3.00
N THR A 235 9.73 8.19 -4.16
CA THR A 235 8.36 7.93 -4.61
C THR A 235 7.64 7.06 -3.61
N MET A 236 8.23 5.92 -3.24
CA MET A 236 7.60 5.03 -2.27
C MET A 236 7.69 5.59 -0.84
N MET A 237 8.83 6.16 -0.44
CA MET A 237 9.04 6.63 0.93
C MET A 237 8.20 7.85 1.30
N LEU A 238 8.16 8.87 0.44
CA LEU A 238 7.49 10.14 0.74
C LEU A 238 6.08 10.20 0.15
N GLY A 239 5.88 9.62 -1.04
CA GLY A 239 4.58 9.58 -1.71
C GLY A 239 3.54 8.78 -0.95
N SER A 240 3.97 7.84 -0.11
CA SER A 240 3.09 7.01 0.71
C SER A 240 2.62 7.66 2.02
N ILE A 241 3.37 8.62 2.57
CA ILE A 241 3.03 9.31 3.83
C ILE A 241 1.62 9.96 3.81
N PRO A 242 1.20 10.66 2.75
CA PRO A 242 -0.12 11.30 2.71
C PRO A 242 -1.29 10.33 2.41
N GLN A 243 -1.03 9.03 2.28
CA GLN A 243 -2.07 8.05 1.95
C GLN A 243 -3.11 7.93 3.08
N GLN A 244 -4.37 7.70 2.68
CA GLN A 244 -5.48 7.60 3.62
C GLN A 244 -5.38 6.32 4.48
N ASP A 245 -4.86 5.22 3.95
CA ASP A 245 -4.71 3.98 4.70
C ASP A 245 -3.76 4.17 5.88
N VAL A 246 -2.59 4.78 5.66
CA VAL A 246 -1.61 5.13 6.69
C VAL A 246 -2.24 6.02 7.77
N PHE A 247 -2.91 7.09 7.34
CA PHE A 247 -3.62 8.00 8.24
C PHE A 247 -4.68 7.27 9.07
N GLN A 248 -5.45 6.40 8.44
CA GLN A 248 -6.55 5.66 9.05
C GLN A 248 -6.06 4.72 10.16
N ARG A 249 -4.86 4.11 10.04
CA ARG A 249 -4.26 3.26 11.10
C ARG A 249 -3.82 4.09 12.28
N VAL A 250 -3.19 5.23 12.02
CA VAL A 250 -2.83 6.22 13.05
C VAL A 250 -4.07 6.62 13.84
N THR A 251 -5.14 7.04 13.17
CA THR A 251 -6.35 7.52 13.85
C THR A 251 -7.19 6.43 14.51
N SER A 252 -7.13 5.18 14.02
CA SER A 252 -7.86 4.05 14.61
C SER A 252 -7.28 3.57 15.93
N SER A 253 -6.05 3.99 16.26
CA SER A 253 -5.37 3.66 17.50
C SER A 253 -6.10 4.21 18.73
N ARG A 254 -6.04 3.48 19.85
CA ARG A 254 -6.63 3.92 21.11
C ARG A 254 -5.93 5.14 21.73
N THR A 255 -4.62 5.30 21.49
CA THR A 255 -3.83 6.42 22.02
C THR A 255 -2.81 6.89 20.99
N GLU A 256 -2.34 8.14 21.11
CA GLU A 256 -1.29 8.67 20.24
C GLU A 256 0.05 7.93 20.38
N LYS A 257 0.35 7.38 21.57
CA LYS A 257 1.56 6.59 21.82
C LYS A 257 1.50 5.29 21.03
N ILE A 258 0.34 4.64 21.03
CA ILE A 258 0.09 3.45 20.22
C ILE A 258 0.24 3.80 18.75
N ALA A 259 -0.39 4.88 18.27
CA ALA A 259 -0.33 5.28 16.87
C ALA A 259 1.11 5.44 16.36
N GLY A 260 1.98 6.08 17.14
CA GLY A 260 3.40 6.23 16.79
C GLY A 260 4.16 4.90 16.85
N HIS A 261 4.18 4.23 18.01
CA HIS A 261 5.02 3.05 18.22
C HIS A 261 4.58 1.85 17.37
N ALA A 262 3.28 1.67 17.15
CA ALA A 262 2.76 0.57 16.34
C ALA A 262 3.10 0.76 14.86
N SER A 263 3.11 2.00 14.37
CA SER A 263 3.53 2.31 13.00
C SER A 263 5.02 2.02 12.78
N VAL A 264 5.88 2.41 13.74
CA VAL A 264 7.32 2.09 13.70
C VAL A 264 7.54 0.59 13.74
N LEU A 265 6.93 -0.12 14.70
CA LEU A 265 7.10 -1.56 14.83
C LEU A 265 6.57 -2.30 13.59
N GLY A 266 5.42 -1.89 13.05
CA GLY A 266 4.86 -2.46 11.82
C GLY A 266 5.80 -2.27 10.63
N GLY A 267 6.39 -1.08 10.46
CA GLY A 267 7.38 -0.80 9.42
C GLY A 267 8.68 -1.61 9.57
N VAL A 268 9.18 -1.78 10.79
CA VAL A 268 10.36 -2.62 11.07
C VAL A 268 10.08 -4.10 10.78
N LEU A 269 8.92 -4.61 11.22
CA LEU A 269 8.52 -5.99 10.94
C LEU A 269 8.34 -6.21 9.43
N TYR A 270 7.73 -5.25 8.74
CA TYR A 270 7.58 -5.28 7.29
C TYR A 270 8.95 -5.40 6.59
N PHE A 271 9.89 -4.53 6.95
CA PHE A 271 11.25 -4.54 6.40
C PHE A 271 11.91 -5.91 6.58
N CYS A 272 11.91 -6.47 7.80
CA CYS A 272 12.56 -7.74 8.08
C CYS A 272 11.93 -8.91 7.31
N PHE A 273 10.60 -8.98 7.24
CA PHE A 273 9.90 -10.11 6.62
C PHE A 273 9.85 -10.04 5.09
N ALA A 274 9.97 -8.86 4.49
CA ALA A 274 9.98 -8.69 3.03
C ALA A 274 11.16 -9.40 2.35
N PHE A 275 12.25 -9.69 3.07
CA PHE A 275 13.37 -10.48 2.55
C PHE A 275 13.05 -11.97 2.42
N ILE A 276 12.03 -12.50 3.11
CA ILE A 276 11.71 -13.93 3.03
C ILE A 276 11.21 -14.31 1.63
N PRO A 277 10.21 -13.64 1.03
CA PRO A 277 9.82 -13.93 -0.36
C PRO A 277 10.96 -13.77 -1.37
N MET A 278 11.84 -12.78 -1.20
CA MET A 278 13.04 -12.61 -2.04
C MET A 278 13.98 -13.81 -1.93
N PHE A 279 14.27 -14.26 -0.70
CA PHE A 279 15.05 -15.46 -0.45
C PHE A 279 14.42 -16.70 -1.09
N LEU A 280 13.11 -16.88 -0.95
CA LEU A 280 12.39 -18.02 -1.52
C LEU A 280 12.47 -18.02 -3.05
N ALA A 281 12.21 -16.89 -3.70
CA ALA A 281 12.27 -16.79 -5.15
C ALA A 281 13.70 -16.99 -5.67
N TYR A 282 14.71 -16.42 -5.01
CA TYR A 282 16.11 -16.62 -5.40
C TYR A 282 16.57 -18.06 -5.21
N SER A 283 16.06 -18.77 -4.19
CA SER A 283 16.33 -20.20 -4.00
C SER A 283 15.90 -21.06 -5.20
N ALA A 284 14.91 -20.61 -5.99
CA ALA A 284 14.53 -21.28 -7.23
C ALA A 284 15.69 -21.39 -8.23
N THR A 285 16.63 -20.43 -8.22
CA THR A 285 17.81 -20.44 -9.12
C THR A 285 18.77 -21.59 -8.83
N LEU A 286 18.71 -22.17 -7.63
CA LEU A 286 19.51 -23.31 -7.20
C LEU A 286 18.74 -24.62 -7.29
N ILE A 287 17.45 -24.60 -6.96
CA ILE A 287 16.59 -25.80 -6.92
C ILE A 287 16.14 -26.20 -8.33
N ASP A 288 15.71 -25.25 -9.14
CA ASP A 288 15.16 -25.50 -10.48
C ASP A 288 15.51 -24.36 -11.47
N PRO A 289 16.76 -24.30 -11.94
CA PRO A 289 17.22 -23.25 -12.85
C PRO A 289 16.44 -23.24 -14.18
N ALA A 290 15.98 -24.39 -14.65
CA ALA A 290 15.24 -24.51 -15.90
C ALA A 290 13.86 -23.86 -15.81
N MET A 291 13.17 -24.04 -14.69
CA MET A 291 11.89 -23.37 -14.43
C MET A 291 12.07 -21.86 -14.30
N VAL A 292 13.15 -21.39 -13.66
CA VAL A 292 13.47 -19.95 -13.62
C VAL A 292 13.68 -19.40 -15.03
N GLN A 293 14.50 -20.04 -15.87
CA GLN A 293 14.75 -19.58 -17.25
C GLN A 293 13.47 -19.50 -18.09
N LYS A 294 12.52 -20.41 -17.89
CA LYS A 294 11.23 -20.41 -18.60
C LYS A 294 10.39 -19.17 -18.28
N TYR A 295 10.36 -18.76 -17.01
CA TYR A 295 9.47 -17.70 -16.54
C TYR A 295 10.14 -16.35 -16.36
N ILE A 296 11.47 -16.28 -16.26
CA ILE A 296 12.18 -15.04 -15.89
C ILE A 296 11.90 -13.91 -16.87
N ASP A 297 11.77 -14.18 -18.18
CA ASP A 297 11.52 -13.16 -19.20
C ASP A 297 10.06 -13.01 -19.60
N THR A 298 9.21 -13.99 -19.27
CA THR A 298 7.79 -14.00 -19.64
C THR A 298 6.89 -13.51 -18.51
N ASP A 299 6.89 -14.20 -17.38
CA ASP A 299 6.15 -13.83 -16.17
C ASP A 299 6.91 -14.29 -14.92
N SER A 300 7.88 -13.47 -14.52
CA SER A 300 8.75 -13.74 -13.37
C SER A 300 8.00 -13.83 -12.04
N GLN A 301 6.75 -13.35 -11.99
CA GLN A 301 5.91 -13.42 -10.78
C GLN A 301 5.39 -14.83 -10.52
N LEU A 302 5.41 -15.72 -11.52
CA LEU A 302 5.03 -17.12 -11.38
C LEU A 302 6.13 -17.98 -10.76
N ILE A 303 7.39 -17.52 -10.75
CA ILE A 303 8.54 -18.34 -10.32
C ILE A 303 8.35 -18.85 -8.90
N LEU A 304 8.00 -17.98 -7.95
CA LEU A 304 7.83 -18.38 -6.56
C LEU A 304 6.64 -19.34 -6.37
N PRO A 305 5.41 -19.04 -6.84
CA PRO A 305 4.31 -20.00 -6.79
C PRO A 305 4.63 -21.36 -7.44
N GLN A 306 5.32 -21.36 -8.58
CA GLN A 306 5.69 -22.59 -9.30
C GLN A 306 6.76 -23.39 -8.55
N LEU A 307 7.75 -22.73 -7.93
CA LEU A 307 8.71 -23.39 -7.05
C LEU A 307 7.99 -24.20 -5.96
N ILE A 308 7.05 -23.54 -5.27
CA ILE A 308 6.33 -24.16 -4.16
C ILE A 308 5.44 -25.31 -4.64
N LEU A 309 4.72 -25.16 -5.74
CA LEU A 309 3.88 -26.23 -6.28
C LEU A 309 4.67 -27.46 -6.71
N ASN A 310 5.82 -27.27 -7.34
CA ASN A 310 6.58 -28.35 -7.94
C ASN A 310 7.48 -29.07 -6.94
N HIS A 311 7.98 -28.36 -5.91
CA HIS A 311 9.05 -28.87 -5.04
C HIS A 311 8.70 -28.92 -3.55
N ALA A 312 7.67 -28.21 -3.09
CA ALA A 312 7.30 -28.23 -1.67
C ALA A 312 6.28 -29.33 -1.36
N PRO A 313 6.33 -29.97 -0.17
CA PRO A 313 5.31 -30.92 0.25
C PRO A 313 3.95 -30.23 0.43
N LEU A 314 2.85 -30.99 0.33
CA LEU A 314 1.48 -30.47 0.37
C LEU A 314 1.22 -29.51 1.54
N PHE A 315 1.73 -29.82 2.74
CA PHE A 315 1.54 -28.95 3.90
C PHE A 315 2.23 -27.59 3.73
N ALA A 316 3.45 -27.55 3.20
CA ALA A 316 4.15 -26.31 2.89
C ALA A 316 3.43 -25.51 1.78
N GLN A 317 2.88 -26.19 0.77
CA GLN A 317 2.05 -25.54 -0.25
C GLN A 317 0.82 -24.87 0.37
N VAL A 318 0.10 -25.57 1.25
CA VAL A 318 -1.08 -25.02 1.95
C VAL A 318 -0.69 -23.79 2.79
N MET A 319 0.43 -23.86 3.52
CA MET A 319 0.92 -22.73 4.32
C MET A 319 1.31 -21.54 3.43
N PHE A 320 1.97 -21.77 2.29
CA PHE A 320 2.39 -20.72 1.37
C PHE A 320 1.19 -20.02 0.75
N PHE A 321 0.30 -20.77 0.12
CA PHE A 321 -0.87 -20.18 -0.53
C PHE A 321 -1.83 -19.57 0.49
N GLY A 322 -1.93 -20.13 1.70
CA GLY A 322 -2.64 -19.51 2.82
C GLY A 322 -2.04 -18.17 3.25
N ALA A 323 -0.71 -18.08 3.37
CA ALA A 323 0.00 -16.84 3.70
C ALA A 323 -0.10 -15.80 2.57
N LEU A 324 0.11 -16.22 1.32
CA LEU A 324 -0.01 -15.36 0.14
C LEU A 324 -1.42 -14.80 -0.01
N LEU A 325 -2.45 -15.64 0.10
CA LEU A 325 -3.84 -15.17 0.07
C LEU A 325 -4.18 -14.28 1.27
N SER A 326 -3.62 -14.55 2.45
CA SER A 326 -3.75 -13.68 3.63
C SER A 326 -3.20 -12.28 3.35
N ALA A 327 -1.99 -12.20 2.82
CA ALA A 327 -1.28 -10.98 2.45
C ALA A 327 -2.08 -10.15 1.44
N ILE A 328 -2.45 -10.77 0.31
CA ILE A 328 -3.18 -10.09 -0.76
C ILE A 328 -4.55 -9.58 -0.27
N LYS A 329 -5.28 -10.42 0.46
CA LYS A 329 -6.62 -10.10 0.96
C LYS A 329 -6.60 -8.95 1.97
N SER A 330 -5.66 -8.97 2.93
CA SER A 330 -5.48 -7.89 3.91
C SER A 330 -5.25 -6.55 3.19
N CYS A 331 -4.22 -6.52 2.34
CA CYS A 331 -3.86 -5.35 1.54
C CYS A 331 -5.03 -4.85 0.67
N ALA A 332 -5.72 -5.75 -0.05
CA ALA A 332 -6.85 -5.39 -0.90
C ALA A 332 -8.00 -4.74 -0.12
N SER A 333 -8.39 -5.29 1.04
CA SER A 333 -9.47 -4.69 1.84
C SER A 333 -9.11 -3.34 2.43
N ALA A 334 -7.86 -3.19 2.88
CA ALA A 334 -7.31 -1.94 3.38
C ALA A 334 -7.36 -0.82 2.32
N THR A 335 -6.90 -1.16 1.12
CA THR A 335 -6.74 -0.23 -0.01
C THR A 335 -8.04 -0.02 -0.78
N LEU A 336 -9.08 -0.85 -0.59
CA LEU A 336 -10.45 -0.56 -1.03
C LEU A 336 -11.17 0.38 -0.06
N LEU A 337 -10.98 0.17 1.25
CA LEU A 337 -11.68 0.95 2.27
C LEU A 337 -11.19 2.40 2.31
N ALA A 338 -9.88 2.62 2.32
CA ALA A 338 -9.27 3.94 2.46
C ALA A 338 -9.75 4.98 1.41
N PRO A 339 -9.59 4.76 0.09
CA PRO A 339 -10.08 5.68 -0.94
C PRO A 339 -11.59 5.88 -0.86
N SER A 340 -12.34 4.83 -0.54
CA SER A 340 -13.81 4.90 -0.46
C SER A 340 -14.27 5.79 0.69
N VAL A 341 -13.61 5.70 1.85
CA VAL A 341 -13.89 6.55 3.01
C VAL A 341 -13.55 8.00 2.70
N THR A 342 -12.36 8.30 2.16
CA THR A 342 -12.00 9.70 1.84
C THR A 342 -12.86 10.27 0.72
N PHE A 343 -13.20 9.49 -0.31
CA PHE A 343 -14.10 9.97 -1.37
C PHE A 343 -15.50 10.26 -0.83
N ALA A 344 -16.07 9.34 -0.06
CA ALA A 344 -17.39 9.55 0.53
C ALA A 344 -17.39 10.76 1.48
N GLU A 345 -16.46 10.82 2.43
CA GLU A 345 -16.42 11.88 3.44
C GLU A 345 -16.06 13.25 2.85
N ASN A 346 -14.99 13.34 2.06
CA ASN A 346 -14.50 14.61 1.57
C ASN A 346 -15.25 15.07 0.32
N ILE A 347 -15.60 14.19 -0.62
CA ILE A 347 -16.25 14.61 -1.87
C ILE A 347 -17.77 14.60 -1.73
N LEU A 348 -18.36 13.51 -1.23
CA LEU A 348 -19.82 13.33 -1.27
C LEU A 348 -20.54 13.94 -0.08
N ARG A 349 -19.99 13.90 1.15
CA ARG A 349 -20.69 14.38 2.36
C ARG A 349 -21.29 15.79 2.25
N PRO A 350 -20.62 16.79 1.64
CA PRO A 350 -21.21 18.12 1.49
C PRO A 350 -22.52 18.15 0.69
N TYR A 351 -22.74 17.19 -0.21
CA TYR A 351 -23.98 17.06 -0.99
C TYR A 351 -25.07 16.27 -0.26
N PHE A 352 -24.71 15.53 0.80
CA PHE A 352 -25.60 14.69 1.59
C PHE A 352 -25.74 15.16 3.05
N ARG A 353 -25.58 16.45 3.31
CA ARG A 353 -25.62 17.06 4.66
C ARG A 353 -26.87 16.75 5.48
N HIS A 354 -27.98 16.42 4.82
CA HIS A 354 -29.26 16.11 5.46
C HIS A 354 -29.43 14.64 5.83
N LEU A 355 -28.50 13.76 5.43
CA LEU A 355 -28.57 12.35 5.79
C LEU A 355 -28.16 12.14 7.25
N ASP A 356 -28.87 11.27 7.95
CA ASP A 356 -28.40 10.76 9.22
C ASP A 356 -27.16 9.87 9.01
N ASP A 357 -26.42 9.63 10.09
CA ASP A 357 -25.15 8.91 10.00
C ASP A 357 -25.31 7.47 9.47
N ARG A 358 -26.45 6.83 9.78
CA ARG A 358 -26.77 5.48 9.29
C ARG A 358 -27.05 5.44 7.79
N LYS A 359 -27.76 6.43 7.24
CA LYS A 359 -27.94 6.53 5.78
C LYS A 359 -26.65 6.91 5.09
N PHE A 360 -25.84 7.78 5.70
CA PHE A 360 -24.53 8.13 5.15
C PHE A 360 -23.56 6.95 5.12
N LEU A 361 -23.61 6.05 6.12
CA LEU A 361 -22.87 4.78 6.08
C LEU A 361 -23.20 3.98 4.81
N ARG A 362 -24.47 3.93 4.37
CA ARG A 362 -24.83 3.25 3.10
C ARG A 362 -24.22 3.92 1.88
N VAL A 363 -24.03 5.25 1.91
CA VAL A 363 -23.31 5.97 0.86
C VAL A 363 -21.85 5.54 0.83
N MET A 364 -21.17 5.46 1.98
CA MET A 364 -19.80 4.94 2.06
C MET A 364 -19.70 3.51 1.50
N GLN A 365 -20.66 2.65 1.83
CA GLN A 365 -20.71 1.27 1.32
C GLN A 365 -20.96 1.21 -0.20
N ALA A 366 -21.81 2.09 -0.73
CA ALA A 366 -22.02 2.20 -2.17
C ALA A 366 -20.75 2.67 -2.90
N VAL A 367 -19.99 3.59 -2.30
CA VAL A 367 -18.69 4.02 -2.86
C VAL A 367 -17.70 2.85 -2.89
N VAL A 368 -17.62 2.01 -1.84
CA VAL A 368 -16.77 0.81 -1.86
C VAL A 368 -17.14 -0.13 -3.01
N LEU A 369 -18.43 -0.36 -3.25
CA LEU A 369 -18.92 -1.19 -4.36
C LEU A 369 -18.50 -0.62 -5.73
N VAL A 370 -18.75 0.68 -5.95
CA VAL A 370 -18.40 1.35 -7.21
C VAL A 370 -16.90 1.36 -7.42
N PHE A 371 -16.12 1.72 -6.40
CA PHE A 371 -14.67 1.77 -6.48
C PHE A 371 -14.09 0.37 -6.77
N THR A 372 -14.58 -0.67 -6.09
CA THR A 372 -14.16 -2.05 -6.38
C THR A 372 -14.43 -2.42 -7.83
N THR A 373 -15.62 -2.09 -8.35
CA THR A 373 -15.98 -2.36 -9.74
C THR A 373 -15.01 -1.67 -10.72
N LEU A 374 -14.72 -0.39 -10.49
CA LEU A 374 -13.80 0.39 -11.34
C LEU A 374 -12.38 -0.19 -11.30
N VAL A 375 -11.87 -0.55 -10.12
CA VAL A 375 -10.54 -1.14 -9.99
C VAL A 375 -10.49 -2.53 -10.63
N THR A 376 -11.51 -3.37 -10.46
CA THR A 376 -11.55 -4.68 -11.12
C THR A 376 -11.53 -4.53 -12.64
N LEU A 377 -12.29 -3.58 -13.20
CA LEU A 377 -12.24 -3.27 -14.63
C LEU A 377 -10.85 -2.78 -15.06
N PHE A 378 -10.22 -1.91 -14.28
CA PHE A 378 -8.84 -1.48 -14.54
C PHE A 378 -7.84 -2.63 -14.49
N ALA A 379 -7.97 -3.54 -13.51
CA ALA A 379 -7.12 -4.72 -13.38
C ALA A 379 -7.23 -5.66 -14.59
N LEU A 380 -8.45 -5.90 -15.07
CA LEU A 380 -8.73 -6.75 -16.24
C LEU A 380 -8.17 -6.20 -17.56
N ASN A 381 -8.01 -4.87 -17.66
CA ASN A 381 -7.56 -4.21 -18.89
C ASN A 381 -6.10 -3.72 -18.82
N SER A 382 -5.42 -3.91 -17.69
CA SER A 382 -4.04 -3.46 -17.50
C SER A 382 -3.05 -4.55 -17.91
N HIS A 383 -1.97 -4.18 -18.58
CA HIS A 383 -0.84 -5.08 -18.90
C HIS A 383 0.40 -4.86 -18.03
N LEU A 384 0.33 -3.92 -17.09
CA LEU A 384 1.46 -3.63 -16.18
C LEU A 384 1.69 -4.79 -15.20
N SER A 385 2.96 -5.00 -14.80
CA SER A 385 3.32 -5.92 -13.72
C SER A 385 2.78 -5.43 -12.37
N ILE A 386 2.66 -6.33 -11.39
CA ILE A 386 2.17 -5.96 -10.05
C ILE A 386 3.04 -4.85 -9.45
N PHE A 387 4.37 -4.97 -9.52
CA PHE A 387 5.30 -3.98 -8.99
C PHE A 387 5.11 -2.59 -9.60
N HIS A 388 5.06 -2.47 -10.94
CA HIS A 388 4.89 -1.17 -11.58
C HIS A 388 3.49 -0.56 -11.37
N MET A 389 2.45 -1.38 -11.19
CA MET A 389 1.13 -0.87 -10.84
C MET A 389 1.13 -0.17 -9.47
N VAL A 390 1.90 -0.70 -8.52
CA VAL A 390 2.02 -0.11 -7.18
C VAL A 390 2.96 1.09 -7.19
N GLU A 391 4.14 0.99 -7.80
CA GLU A 391 5.10 2.10 -7.88
C GLU A 391 4.50 3.35 -8.55
N ASN A 392 3.77 3.17 -9.66
CA ASN A 392 3.15 4.29 -10.36
C ASN A 392 2.03 4.96 -9.56
N ALA A 393 1.37 4.25 -8.64
CA ALA A 393 0.33 4.83 -7.79
C ALA A 393 0.89 5.99 -6.95
N TYR A 394 2.06 5.81 -6.34
CA TYR A 394 2.61 6.76 -5.38
C TYR A 394 3.27 7.98 -6.01
N LYS A 395 3.54 7.96 -7.33
CA LYS A 395 3.99 9.16 -8.07
C LYS A 395 3.02 10.32 -7.88
N VAL A 396 1.72 10.06 -8.00
CA VAL A 396 0.66 11.07 -7.90
C VAL A 396 0.70 11.76 -6.53
N THR A 397 0.72 10.97 -5.46
CA THR A 397 0.67 11.52 -4.09
C THR A 397 1.98 12.16 -3.66
N LEU A 398 3.12 11.72 -4.20
CA LEU A 398 4.41 12.38 -4.02
C LEU A 398 4.35 13.83 -4.51
N VAL A 399 3.89 14.03 -5.75
CA VAL A 399 3.94 15.36 -6.39
C VAL A 399 2.84 16.29 -5.90
N SER A 400 1.67 15.74 -5.53
CA SER A 400 0.50 16.55 -5.15
C SER A 400 0.36 16.79 -3.65
N SER A 401 0.69 15.80 -2.81
CA SER A 401 0.15 15.74 -1.44
C SER A 401 1.23 15.75 -0.37
N PHE A 402 2.38 15.14 -0.62
CA PHE A 402 3.45 15.03 0.40
C PHE A 402 3.96 16.40 0.87
N VAL A 403 4.35 17.29 -0.05
CA VAL A 403 4.92 18.60 0.30
C VAL A 403 3.93 19.47 1.10
N PRO A 404 2.66 19.65 0.66
CA PRO A 404 1.66 20.37 1.45
C PRO A 404 1.44 19.78 2.84
N LEU A 405 1.46 18.45 2.99
CA LEU A 405 1.34 17.79 4.29
C LEU A 405 2.53 18.08 5.21
N ALA A 406 3.75 17.82 4.73
CA ALA A 406 4.96 17.97 5.53
C ALA A 406 5.19 19.43 5.94
N PHE A 407 5.09 20.36 5.00
CA PHE A 407 5.30 21.79 5.26
C PHE A 407 4.15 22.38 6.08
N GLY A 408 2.91 21.92 5.86
CA GLY A 408 1.77 22.37 6.65
C GLY A 408 1.86 21.99 8.11
N LEU A 409 2.44 20.83 8.43
CA LEU A 409 2.68 20.36 9.79
C LEU A 409 3.90 21.01 10.44
N PHE A 410 5.02 21.10 9.72
CA PHE A 410 6.32 21.39 10.34
C PHE A 410 6.92 22.74 9.97
N TRP A 411 6.52 23.37 8.86
CA TRP A 411 7.10 24.64 8.41
C TRP A 411 6.19 25.82 8.77
N LYS A 412 6.62 26.66 9.72
CA LYS A 412 5.86 27.81 10.25
C LYS A 412 5.32 28.77 9.16
N PRO A 413 6.11 29.14 8.13
CA PRO A 413 5.68 30.06 7.08
C PRO A 413 4.67 29.50 6.07
N ALA A 414 4.37 28.20 6.05
CA ALA A 414 3.42 27.65 5.07
C ALA A 414 2.12 28.47 5.05
N THR A 415 1.54 28.74 3.87
CA THR A 415 0.26 29.45 3.73
C THR A 415 -0.72 28.68 2.85
N ARG A 416 -2.00 29.08 2.86
CA ARG A 416 -3.00 28.62 1.89
C ARG A 416 -2.56 28.76 0.44
N GLN A 417 -1.97 29.90 0.09
CA GLN A 417 -1.45 30.16 -1.25
C GLN A 417 -0.32 29.19 -1.61
N GLY A 418 0.66 29.01 -0.71
CA GLY A 418 1.74 28.05 -0.91
C GLY A 418 1.25 26.60 -1.03
N GLY A 419 0.30 26.19 -0.20
CA GLY A 419 -0.31 24.87 -0.27
C GLY A 419 -0.99 24.59 -1.61
N LEU A 420 -1.81 25.52 -2.11
CA LEU A 420 -2.48 25.38 -3.41
C LEU A 420 -1.49 25.42 -4.58
N ALA A 421 -0.50 26.33 -4.54
CA ALA A 421 0.54 26.41 -5.56
C ALA A 421 1.37 25.12 -5.62
N SER A 422 1.72 24.55 -4.46
CA SER A 422 2.42 23.27 -4.35
C SER A 422 1.66 22.13 -5.02
N ILE A 423 0.37 21.97 -4.70
CA ILE A 423 -0.48 20.92 -5.30
C ILE A 423 -0.55 21.09 -6.82
N LEU A 424 -0.90 22.29 -7.29
CA LEU A 424 -1.15 22.55 -8.71
C LEU A 424 0.12 22.46 -9.55
N LEU A 425 1.20 23.13 -9.12
CA LEU A 425 2.46 23.11 -9.87
C LEU A 425 3.07 21.71 -9.88
N GLY A 426 2.99 20.96 -8.77
CA GLY A 426 3.47 19.58 -8.72
C GLY A 426 2.72 18.65 -9.67
N LEU A 427 1.37 18.70 -9.65
CA LEU A 427 0.54 17.89 -10.55
C LEU A 427 0.72 18.25 -12.02
N VAL A 428 0.65 19.54 -12.37
CA VAL A 428 0.71 19.98 -13.77
C VAL A 428 2.09 19.69 -14.36
N SER A 429 3.17 19.99 -13.64
CA SER A 429 4.52 19.71 -14.14
C SER A 429 4.77 18.21 -14.28
N TRP A 430 4.30 17.38 -13.33
CA TRP A 430 4.39 15.93 -13.44
C TRP A 430 3.63 15.40 -14.66
N ILE A 431 2.36 15.79 -14.86
CA ILE A 431 1.56 15.35 -16.01
C ILE A 431 2.21 15.77 -17.33
N VAL A 432 2.67 17.02 -17.43
CA VAL A 432 3.37 17.51 -18.64
C VAL A 432 4.63 16.69 -18.89
N CYS A 433 5.41 16.39 -17.87
CA CYS A 433 6.62 15.57 -18.03
C CYS A 433 6.30 14.12 -18.36
N GLU A 434 5.29 13.50 -17.75
CA GLU A 434 4.91 12.12 -18.04
C GLU A 434 4.36 11.97 -19.47
N VAL A 435 3.71 13.00 -20.03
CA VAL A 435 3.14 12.96 -21.39
C VAL A 435 4.14 13.37 -22.47
N ALA A 436 4.92 14.44 -22.23
CA ALA A 436 5.79 15.02 -23.25
C ALA A 436 7.26 14.56 -23.14
N PHE A 437 7.67 14.07 -21.97
CA PHE A 437 9.08 13.83 -21.63
C PHE A 437 9.27 12.55 -20.79
N ALA A 438 8.47 11.51 -21.04
CA ALA A 438 8.52 10.25 -20.28
C ALA A 438 9.94 9.63 -20.26
N ASP A 439 10.68 9.74 -21.38
CA ASP A 439 12.02 9.18 -21.56
C ASP A 439 13.14 10.18 -21.19
N ALA A 440 12.81 11.29 -20.54
CA ALA A 440 13.82 12.26 -20.12
C ALA A 440 14.75 11.70 -19.03
N ALA A 441 15.97 12.23 -18.98
CA ALA A 441 16.99 11.83 -18.02
C ALA A 441 16.57 12.07 -16.54
N VAL A 442 15.62 12.98 -16.29
CA VAL A 442 15.08 13.18 -14.93
C VAL A 442 13.68 12.57 -14.89
N PRO A 443 13.44 11.59 -13.99
CA PRO A 443 12.12 11.01 -13.82
C PRO A 443 11.06 12.08 -13.55
N PRO A 444 9.91 12.06 -14.27
CA PRO A 444 8.89 13.10 -14.18
C PRO A 444 8.41 13.41 -12.76
N GLN A 445 8.32 12.40 -11.90
CA GLN A 445 7.87 12.55 -10.52
C GLN A 445 8.83 13.36 -9.65
N LEU A 446 10.14 13.36 -9.95
CA LEU A 446 11.09 14.24 -9.27
C LEU A 446 10.92 15.69 -9.72
N VAL A 447 10.65 15.91 -11.02
CA VAL A 447 10.31 17.26 -11.52
C VAL A 447 9.06 17.77 -10.83
N GLY A 448 8.00 16.96 -10.78
CA GLY A 448 6.77 17.27 -10.05
C GLY A 448 7.02 17.61 -8.58
N LEU A 449 7.84 16.82 -7.89
CA LEU A 449 8.21 17.09 -6.50
C LEU A 449 8.95 18.43 -6.33
N MET A 450 9.88 18.76 -7.24
CA MET A 450 10.61 20.02 -7.21
C MET A 450 9.71 21.23 -7.44
N PHE A 451 8.77 21.15 -8.40
CA PHE A 451 7.76 22.19 -8.62
C PHE A 451 6.78 22.31 -7.45
N SER A 452 6.44 21.19 -6.82
CA SER A 452 5.62 21.18 -5.59
C SER A 452 6.33 21.90 -4.45
N LEU A 453 7.62 21.63 -4.22
CA LEU A 453 8.47 22.33 -3.25
C LEU A 453 8.59 23.82 -3.58
N GLY A 454 8.88 24.17 -4.83
CA GLY A 454 8.95 25.56 -5.29
C GLY A 454 7.62 26.29 -5.07
N GLY A 455 6.50 25.68 -5.44
CA GLY A 455 5.16 26.22 -5.21
C GLY A 455 4.87 26.49 -3.74
N MET A 456 5.25 25.56 -2.85
CA MET A 456 5.12 25.75 -1.41
C MET A 456 5.95 26.93 -0.91
N VAL A 457 7.24 26.96 -1.27
CA VAL A 457 8.19 27.97 -0.76
C VAL A 457 7.85 29.36 -1.31
N PHE A 458 7.79 29.52 -2.64
CA PHE A 458 7.51 30.82 -3.25
C PHE A 458 6.09 31.28 -2.97
N GLY A 459 5.10 30.39 -3.05
CA GLY A 459 3.70 30.74 -2.77
C GLY A 459 3.45 31.17 -1.31
N SER A 460 4.27 30.70 -0.37
CA SER A 460 4.18 31.08 1.04
C SER A 460 4.97 32.35 1.40
N LEU A 461 6.10 32.61 0.71
CA LEU A 461 6.97 33.75 1.02
C LEU A 461 6.64 35.01 0.21
N LEU A 462 5.99 34.87 -0.95
CA LEU A 462 5.52 36.00 -1.75
C LEU A 462 4.31 36.69 -1.09
N PRO A 463 3.94 37.91 -1.52
CA PRO A 463 2.72 38.58 -1.06
C PRO A 463 1.51 37.64 -1.16
N GLN A 464 0.63 37.69 -0.16
CA GLN A 464 -0.50 36.78 -0.05
C GLN A 464 -1.74 37.42 -0.69
N TRP A 465 -2.28 36.75 -1.70
CA TRP A 465 -3.49 37.16 -2.46
C TRP A 465 -4.69 36.31 -2.05
N ILE A 466 -4.44 35.16 -1.44
CA ILE A 466 -5.44 34.25 -0.89
C ILE A 466 -5.43 34.41 0.63
N VAL A 467 -6.60 34.67 1.22
CA VAL A 467 -6.76 34.79 2.67
C VAL A 467 -6.30 33.49 3.34
N ASP A 468 -5.27 33.58 4.17
CA ASP A 468 -4.78 32.49 4.99
C ASP A 468 -5.61 32.41 6.28
N HIS A 469 -6.01 31.20 6.66
CA HIS A 469 -6.68 31.00 7.95
C HIS A 469 -5.63 30.65 8.99
N PRO A 470 -5.77 31.12 10.24
CA PRO A 470 -4.82 30.79 11.29
C PRO A 470 -4.72 29.27 11.44
N ARG A 471 -3.52 28.80 11.79
CA ARG A 471 -3.28 27.37 12.09
C ARG A 471 -4.33 26.92 13.09
N VAL A 472 -4.88 25.72 12.89
CA VAL A 472 -5.59 25.01 13.96
C VAL A 472 -4.54 24.73 15.04
N GLU A 473 -4.39 25.68 15.97
CA GLU A 473 -3.52 25.52 17.12
C GLU A 473 -4.04 24.35 17.95
N LYS A 474 -3.08 23.64 18.53
CA LYS A 474 -3.30 22.49 19.42
C LYS A 474 -4.47 22.82 20.34
N VAL A 475 -5.55 22.06 20.26
CA VAL A 475 -6.49 21.96 21.38
C VAL A 475 -5.64 21.35 22.51
N HIS A 476 -5.13 22.23 23.37
CA HIS A 476 -4.52 21.85 24.63
C HIS A 476 -5.62 21.19 25.45
N THR A 477 -5.73 19.86 25.40
CA THR A 477 -6.45 19.11 26.42
C THR A 477 -5.51 18.99 27.61
N ALA A 478 -5.92 19.61 28.71
CA ALA A 478 -5.39 19.40 30.05
C ALA A 478 -5.38 17.92 30.44
#